data_AF-A0A7R9CIC8-F1
#
_entry.id   AF-A0A7R9CIC8-F1
#
_cell.length_a   1.000
_cell.length_b   1.000
_cell.length_c   1.000
_cell.angle_alpha   90.00
_cell.angle_beta   90.00
_cell.angle_gamma   90.00
#
_symmetry.space_group_name_H-M   'P 1'
#
loop_
_entity.id
_entity.type
_entity.pdbx_description
1 polymer ?
#
loop_
_entity_poly.entity_id
_entity_poly.type
_entity_poly.pdbx_seq_one_letter_code
_entity_poly.pdbx_strand_id
1 'polypeptide(L)'
;MEIETECFKEIQSLTKGHAPQSQGTAIQEFYRDCNVFVTGGTGFMGKVLIEKLLRSCPDIGRIFIVVRPKRGKTVEERKEKLLNGVYIILYSKLDK
;
A
#
# COMPACT_ATOMS: atom_id res chain seq x y z
N MET A 1 -16.84 14.24 -0.03
CA MET A 1 -17.54 12.94 0.07
C MET A 1 -17.77 12.30 -1.29
N GLU A 2 -17.93 13.04 -2.39
CA GLU A 2 -18.15 12.45 -3.73
C GLU A 2 -16.93 11.71 -4.33
N ILE A 3 -15.70 12.13 -3.99
CA ILE A 3 -14.47 11.49 -4.49
C ILE A 3 -14.27 10.06 -3.91
N GLU A 4 -14.77 9.79 -2.70
CA GLU A 4 -14.66 8.47 -2.07
C GLU A 4 -15.63 7.45 -2.68
N THR A 5 -16.80 7.90 -3.16
CA THR A 5 -17.85 7.00 -3.67
C THR A 5 -17.52 6.48 -5.08
N GLU A 6 -16.91 7.29 -5.94
CA GLU A 6 -16.46 6.85 -7.27
C GLU A 6 -15.28 5.87 -7.18
N CYS A 7 -14.32 6.15 -6.30
CA CYS A 7 -13.19 5.26 -6.04
C CYS A 7 -13.63 3.88 -5.52
N PHE A 8 -14.66 3.84 -4.64
CA PHE A 8 -15.19 2.59 -4.12
C PHE A 8 -15.90 1.74 -5.19
N LYS A 9 -16.63 2.38 -6.11
CA LYS A 9 -17.26 1.70 -7.26
C LYS A 9 -16.23 1.17 -8.25
N GLU A 10 -15.16 1.92 -8.48
CA GLU A 10 -14.05 1.51 -9.34
C GLU A 10 -13.33 0.27 -8.77
N ILE A 11 -13.07 0.23 -7.46
CA ILE A 11 -12.52 -0.95 -6.76
C ILE A 11 -13.46 -2.17 -6.86
N GLN A 12 -14.78 -1.98 -6.71
CA GLN A 12 -15.74 -3.08 -6.88
C GLN A 12 -15.83 -3.60 -8.32
N SER A 13 -15.54 -2.76 -9.31
CA SER A 13 -15.50 -3.18 -10.71
C SER A 13 -14.21 -3.95 -11.06
N LEU A 14 -13.09 -3.59 -10.43
CA LEU A 14 -11.76 -4.20 -10.65
C LEU A 14 -11.60 -5.59 -9.99
N THR A 15 -12.42 -5.91 -9.00
CA THR A 15 -12.46 -7.27 -8.39
C THR A 15 -13.28 -8.27 -9.21
N LYS A 16 -13.97 -7.83 -10.27
CA LYS A 16 -14.71 -8.74 -11.16
C LYS A 16 -13.76 -9.36 -12.18
N GLY A 17 -13.20 -10.49 -11.79
CA GLY A 17 -12.82 -11.57 -12.70
C GLY A 17 -11.32 -11.73 -12.92
N HIS A 18 -10.70 -12.61 -12.14
CA HIS A 18 -9.60 -13.45 -12.61
C HIS A 18 -9.84 -14.88 -12.11
N ALA A 19 -9.89 -15.83 -13.05
CA ALA A 19 -10.01 -17.27 -12.77
C ALA A 19 -8.73 -17.79 -12.08
N PRO A 20 -8.82 -18.84 -11.25
CA PRO A 20 -7.68 -19.31 -10.45
C PRO A 20 -6.64 -19.94 -11.36
N GLN A 21 -5.52 -19.26 -11.56
CA GLN A 21 -4.30 -19.83 -12.14
C GLN A 21 -3.24 -19.78 -11.04
N SER A 22 -3.19 -20.87 -10.29
CA SER A 22 -2.55 -21.00 -8.98
C SER A 22 -1.04 -20.96 -9.07
N GLN A 23 -0.47 -19.83 -8.65
CA GLN A 23 0.87 -19.77 -8.06
C GLN A 23 0.83 -18.72 -6.94
N GLY A 24 0.16 -19.04 -5.84
CA GLY A 24 0.03 -18.16 -4.67
C GLY A 24 -0.98 -18.66 -3.64
N THR A 25 -0.90 -18.13 -2.42
CA THR A 25 -1.95 -18.26 -1.40
C THR A 25 -3.16 -17.39 -1.76
N ALA A 26 -4.34 -17.67 -1.19
CA ALA A 26 -5.54 -16.85 -1.42
C ALA A 26 -5.31 -15.34 -1.12
N ILE A 27 -4.46 -15.01 -0.16
CA ILE A 27 -4.09 -13.61 0.15
C ILE A 27 -3.25 -13.00 -0.98
N GLN A 28 -2.30 -13.77 -1.53
CA GLN A 28 -1.47 -13.31 -2.65
C GLN A 28 -2.31 -13.08 -3.91
N GLU A 29 -3.24 -13.98 -4.19
CA GLU A 29 -4.16 -13.84 -5.32
C GLU A 29 -5.10 -12.65 -5.12
N PHE A 30 -5.60 -12.42 -3.90
CA PHE A 30 -6.44 -11.27 -3.58
C PHE A 30 -5.72 -9.94 -3.81
N TYR A 31 -4.44 -9.83 -3.44
CA TYR A 31 -3.67 -8.59 -3.57
C TYR A 31 -2.90 -8.47 -4.89
N ARG A 32 -2.97 -9.47 -5.78
CA ARG A 32 -2.33 -9.42 -7.10
C ARG A 32 -2.87 -8.22 -7.88
N ASP A 33 -1.95 -7.40 -8.39
CA ASP A 33 -2.19 -6.16 -9.14
C ASP A 33 -3.07 -5.12 -8.43
N CYS A 34 -3.39 -5.35 -7.14
CA CYS A 34 -4.26 -4.47 -6.39
C CYS A 34 -3.51 -3.23 -5.92
N ASN A 35 -4.11 -2.08 -6.22
CA ASN A 35 -3.70 -0.79 -5.66
C ASN A 35 -4.33 -0.65 -4.26
N VAL A 36 -3.50 -0.49 -3.22
CA VAL A 36 -3.94 -0.48 -1.82
C VAL A 36 -3.73 0.88 -1.19
N PHE A 37 -4.78 1.43 -0.59
CA PHE A 37 -4.71 2.68 0.18
C PHE A 37 -4.65 2.38 1.68
N VAL A 38 -3.53 2.74 2.32
CA VAL A 38 -3.28 2.49 3.75
C VAL A 38 -3.42 3.78 4.54
N THR A 39 -4.48 3.85 5.35
CA THR A 39 -4.63 4.89 6.37
C THR A 39 -3.80 4.52 7.61
N GLY A 40 -3.27 5.53 8.31
CA GLY A 40 -2.41 5.27 9.48
C GLY A 40 -1.06 4.61 9.16
N GLY A 41 -0.63 4.56 7.89
CA GLY A 41 0.62 3.91 7.45
C GLY A 41 1.90 4.40 8.12
N THR A 42 1.88 5.61 8.70
CA THR A 42 3.01 6.14 9.49
C THR A 42 3.12 5.58 10.92
N GLY A 43 2.08 4.93 11.43
CA GLY A 43 2.06 4.29 12.75
C GLY A 43 2.74 2.92 12.74
N PHE A 44 2.97 2.34 13.92
CA PHE A 44 3.66 1.05 14.04
C PHE A 44 2.97 -0.08 13.26
N MET A 45 1.67 -0.30 13.47
CA MET A 45 0.89 -1.32 12.75
C MET A 45 0.81 -1.05 11.25
N GLY A 46 0.62 0.21 10.85
CA GLY A 46 0.62 0.59 9.44
C GLY A 46 1.95 0.21 8.77
N LYS A 47 3.06 0.45 9.46
CA LYS A 47 4.38 0.10 8.94
C LYS A 47 4.59 -1.41 8.80
N VAL A 48 4.12 -2.20 9.76
CA VAL A 48 4.20 -3.68 9.73
C VAL A 48 3.32 -4.23 8.59
N LEU A 49 2.11 -3.71 8.42
CA LEU A 49 1.21 -4.13 7.34
C LEU A 49 1.85 -3.92 5.97
N ILE A 50 2.41 -2.74 5.72
CA ILE A 50 3.02 -2.44 4.42
C ILE A 50 4.26 -3.33 4.17
N GLU A 51 5.12 -3.57 5.18
CA GLU A 51 6.23 -4.53 5.05
C GLU A 51 5.72 -5.94 4.73
N LYS A 52 4.65 -6.37 5.41
CA LYS A 52 4.07 -7.70 5.21
C LYS A 52 3.49 -7.87 3.81
N LEU A 53 2.80 -6.85 3.30
CA LEU A 53 2.26 -6.83 1.94
C LEU A 53 3.37 -6.87 0.91
N LEU A 54 4.39 -6.00 1.02
CA LEU A 54 5.52 -5.95 0.10
C LEU A 54 6.35 -7.25 0.09
N ARG A 55 6.46 -7.94 1.24
CA ARG A 55 7.22 -9.20 1.34
C ARG A 55 6.43 -10.43 0.94
N SER A 56 5.12 -10.45 1.22
CA SER A 56 4.29 -11.66 1.02
C SER A 56 3.51 -11.63 -0.29
N CYS A 57 3.21 -10.44 -0.83
CA CYS A 57 2.44 -10.25 -2.06
C CYS A 57 3.38 -9.59 -3.10
N PRO A 58 4.25 -10.36 -3.77
CA PRO A 58 5.25 -9.80 -4.68
C PRO A 58 4.62 -9.11 -5.90
N ASP A 59 3.42 -9.55 -6.31
CA ASP A 59 2.68 -9.00 -7.45
C ASP A 59 1.69 -7.90 -7.01
N ILE A 60 1.83 -7.31 -5.83
CA ILE A 60 0.95 -6.21 -5.40
C ILE A 60 1.18 -4.96 -6.26
N GLY A 61 0.10 -4.24 -6.56
CA GLY A 61 0.16 -2.96 -7.24
C GLY A 61 0.72 -1.84 -6.35
N ARG A 62 0.23 -0.62 -6.53
CA ARG A 62 0.75 0.55 -5.79
C ARG A 62 0.17 0.61 -4.37
N ILE A 63 1.02 0.88 -3.39
CA ILE A 63 0.60 1.19 -2.02
C ILE A 63 0.62 2.70 -1.81
N PHE A 64 -0.56 3.28 -1.53
CA PHE A 64 -0.75 4.69 -1.25
C PHE A 64 -0.87 4.93 0.25
N ILE A 65 -0.18 5.94 0.79
CA ILE A 65 -0.17 6.22 2.23
C ILE A 65 -0.48 7.70 2.46
N VAL A 66 -1.42 7.99 3.38
CA VAL A 66 -1.65 9.37 3.84
C VAL A 66 -0.66 9.74 4.93
N VAL A 67 0.13 10.77 4.67
CA VAL A 67 0.97 11.42 5.68
C VAL A 67 0.31 12.74 6.07
N ARG A 68 -0.23 12.83 7.29
CA ARG A 68 -0.72 14.09 7.84
C ARG A 68 0.42 14.91 8.45
N PRO A 69 0.37 16.24 8.47
CA PRO A 69 1.27 17.02 9.31
C PRO A 69 1.05 16.72 10.79
N LYS A 70 2.09 16.87 11.63
CA LYS A 70 1.98 16.84 13.10
C LYS A 70 2.61 18.13 13.62
N ARG A 71 2.02 18.75 14.65
CA ARG A 71 2.57 20.00 15.24
C ARG A 71 4.07 19.82 15.55
N GLY A 72 4.90 20.72 15.01
CA GLY A 72 6.34 20.71 15.20
C GLY A 72 7.14 19.71 14.34
N LYS A 73 6.54 19.12 13.29
CA LYS A 73 7.27 18.31 12.29
C LYS A 73 6.78 18.60 10.88
N THR A 74 7.72 18.76 9.95
CA THR A 74 7.38 18.95 8.52
C THR A 74 6.89 17.64 7.89
N VAL A 75 6.27 17.74 6.72
CA VAL A 75 5.82 16.56 5.97
C VAL A 75 7.03 15.77 5.48
N GLU A 76 8.10 16.46 5.14
CA GLU A 76 9.38 15.94 4.66
C GLU A 76 10.06 15.12 5.75
N GLU A 77 10.13 15.63 6.99
CA GLU A 77 10.66 14.88 8.14
C GLU A 77 9.83 13.62 8.44
N ARG A 78 8.50 13.69 8.25
CA ARG A 78 7.63 12.52 8.41
C ARG A 78 7.79 11.51 7.28
N LYS A 79 8.02 11.98 6.05
CA LYS A 79 8.35 11.15 4.90
C LYS A 79 9.69 10.45 5.13
N GLU A 80 10.73 11.20 5.48
CA GLU A 80 12.06 10.66 5.74
C GLU A 80 12.04 9.64 6.89
N LYS A 81 11.32 9.91 7.97
CA LYS A 81 11.14 8.96 9.08
C LYS A 81 10.26 7.75 8.74
N LEU A 82 9.44 7.84 7.70
CA LEU A 82 8.72 6.69 7.15
C LEU A 82 9.65 5.84 6.29
N LEU A 83 10.55 6.48 5.53
CA LEU A 83 11.50 5.86 4.61
C LEU A 83 12.75 5.29 5.31
N ASN A 84 13.18 5.88 6.42
CA ASN A 84 14.37 5.44 7.15
C ASN A 84 14.22 4.01 7.69
N GLY A 85 15.15 3.14 7.29
CA GLY A 85 15.18 1.70 7.61
C GLY A 85 14.70 0.80 6.46
N VAL A 86 13.77 -0.10 6.75
CA VAL A 86 13.24 -1.15 5.83
C VAL A 86 12.63 -0.56 4.54
N TYR A 87 12.07 0.64 4.61
CA TYR A 87 11.39 1.29 3.49
C TYR A 87 12.32 1.82 2.40
N ILE A 88 13.55 2.24 2.74
CA ILE A 88 14.55 2.70 1.75
C ILE A 88 14.91 1.56 0.77
N ILE A 89 15.07 0.33 1.28
CA ILE A 89 15.40 -0.84 0.46
C ILE A 89 14.25 -1.15 -0.52
N LEU A 90 13.02 -0.90 -0.10
CA LEU A 90 11.81 -1.11 -0.91
C LEU A 90 11.55 0.05 -1.88
N TYR A 91 11.84 1.31 -1.51
CA TYR A 91 11.72 2.47 -2.39
C TYR A 91 12.67 2.38 -3.59
N SER A 92 13.93 1.98 -3.36
CA SER A 92 14.90 1.74 -4.45
C SER A 92 14.50 0.60 -5.40
N LYS A 93 13.53 -0.23 -5.00
CA LYS A 93 12.94 -1.30 -5.82
C LYS A 93 11.70 -0.84 -6.59
N LEU A 94 11.06 0.25 -6.13
CA LEU A 94 9.90 0.88 -6.75
C LEU A 94 10.28 1.96 -7.80
N ASP A 95 11.48 2.54 -7.71
CA ASP A 95 12.03 3.52 -8.67
C ASP A 95 12.78 2.87 -9.86
N LYS A 96 12.52 1.59 -10.18
CA LYS A 96 13.08 0.88 -11.35
C LYS A 96 11.99 0.42 -12.30
#